data_AF-A0A453B0F5-F1
#
_entry.id   AF-A0A453B0F5-F1
#
_cell.length_a   1.000
_cell.length_b   1.000
_cell.length_c   1.000
_cell.angle_alpha   90.00
_cell.angle_beta   90.00
_cell.angle_gamma   90.00
#
_symmetry.space_group_name_H-M   'P 1'
#
loop_
_entity.id
_entity.type
_entity.pdbx_description
1 polymer ?
#
loop_
_entity_poly.entity_id
_entity_poly.type
_entity_poly.pdbx_seq_one_letter_code
_entity_poly.pdbx_strand_id
1 'polypeptide(L)'
;MIHFPRLFERAWGSDRLYPQALDDWCPYRAYLQKFCGRNGALLRPGPDAYRLCMEQEINLKSQWLSRRSVVSPDEIRLSDDIHRCALNLILSDGGEGSSIAMIAAACVAKETELIIERLGCDPGLLDPEESPHESTRVRELALNCMQGPHQDCSDADLLVRKAALLGITIEAGLMAQDLRDKYYDCNKSYQNRLIRRFGLEVVTQNFDGCTIAPSAHDDFRYAFVAKLVEDAEEKRRRDELVDSNDPASQEASGV
;
A
#
# COMPACT_ATOMS: atom_id res chain seq x y z
N MET A 1 -20.35 19.96 -10.24
CA MET A 1 -19.30 19.56 -9.27
C MET A 1 -19.19 18.04 -9.34
N ILE A 2 -18.10 17.47 -9.85
CA ILE A 2 -17.97 16.01 -9.92
C ILE A 2 -17.61 15.53 -8.52
N HIS A 3 -18.44 14.64 -7.95
CA HIS A 3 -18.20 14.06 -6.63
C HIS A 3 -16.84 13.35 -6.60
N PHE A 4 -15.96 13.74 -5.68
CA PHE A 4 -14.60 13.22 -5.50
C PHE A 4 -14.51 11.67 -5.48
N PRO A 5 -15.47 10.93 -4.87
CA PRO A 5 -15.53 9.46 -5.00
C PRO A 5 -15.68 8.95 -6.44
N ARG A 6 -16.48 9.64 -7.27
CA ARG A 6 -16.65 9.28 -8.69
C ARG A 6 -15.40 9.59 -9.52
N LEU A 7 -14.63 10.61 -9.15
CA LEU A 7 -13.33 10.90 -9.78
C LEU A 7 -12.31 9.84 -9.41
N PHE A 8 -12.25 9.44 -8.13
CA PHE A 8 -11.37 8.37 -7.68
C PHE A 8 -11.70 7.03 -8.31
N GLU A 9 -12.98 6.64 -8.33
CA GLU A 9 -13.42 5.40 -8.98
C GLU A 9 -13.09 5.41 -10.47
N ARG A 10 -13.18 6.56 -11.14
CA ARG A 10 -12.77 6.71 -12.54
C ARG A 10 -11.26 6.61 -12.70
N ALA A 11 -10.47 7.35 -11.93
CA ALA A 11 -9.01 7.36 -12.04
C ALA A 11 -8.40 6.00 -11.71
N TRP A 12 -8.71 5.46 -10.53
CA TRP A 12 -8.01 4.32 -9.94
C TRP A 12 -8.95 3.20 -9.50
N GLY A 13 -10.27 3.39 -9.59
CA GLY A 13 -11.24 2.33 -9.29
C GLY A 13 -11.09 1.79 -7.87
N SER A 14 -10.86 0.48 -7.79
CA SER A 14 -10.55 -0.23 -6.54
C SER A 14 -9.10 -0.71 -6.52
N ASP A 15 -8.20 -0.11 -7.31
CA ASP A 15 -6.79 -0.51 -7.42
C ASP A 15 -5.88 0.25 -6.43
N ARG A 16 -6.31 1.42 -5.96
CA ARG A 16 -5.60 2.21 -4.93
C ARG A 16 -6.52 2.48 -3.76
N LEU A 17 -5.94 2.60 -2.56
CA LEU A 17 -6.69 2.92 -1.35
C LEU A 17 -7.15 4.38 -1.40
N TYR A 18 -8.44 4.59 -1.19
CA TYR A 18 -9.04 5.92 -1.15
C TYR A 18 -8.85 6.57 0.23
N PRO A 19 -8.03 7.62 0.35
CA PRO A 19 -7.90 8.36 1.59
C PRO A 19 -9.20 9.10 1.87
N GLN A 20 -9.99 8.60 2.82
CA GLN A 20 -11.36 9.03 3.02
C GLN A 20 -11.45 10.48 3.53
N ALA A 21 -12.36 11.24 2.92
CA ALA A 21 -12.94 12.47 3.44
C ALA A 21 -14.47 12.47 3.21
N LEU A 22 -15.13 11.35 3.53
CA LEU A 22 -16.57 11.16 3.41
C LEU A 22 -17.17 10.94 4.80
N ASP A 23 -18.19 11.72 5.11
CA ASP A 23 -18.89 11.69 6.41
C ASP A 23 -19.81 10.46 6.58
N ASP A 24 -19.98 9.62 5.55
CA ASP A 24 -20.84 8.43 5.57
C ASP A 24 -20.04 7.12 5.53
N TRP A 25 -20.11 6.36 6.63
CA TRP A 25 -19.44 5.08 6.83
C TRP A 25 -19.95 3.97 5.91
N CYS A 26 -21.25 3.93 5.60
CA CYS A 26 -21.85 2.81 4.88
C CYS A 26 -21.31 2.66 3.44
N PRO A 27 -21.28 3.72 2.60
CA PRO A 27 -20.66 3.67 1.28
C PRO A 27 -19.16 3.39 1.34
N TYR A 28 -18.46 3.93 2.34
CA TYR A 28 -17.02 3.70 2.48
C TYR A 28 -16.69 2.27 2.86
N ARG A 29 -17.45 1.66 3.78
CA ARG A 29 -17.32 0.25 4.14
C ARG A 29 -17.48 -0.65 2.91
N ALA A 30 -18.48 -0.37 2.07
CA ALA A 30 -18.69 -1.13 0.83
C ALA A 30 -17.50 -0.98 -0.15
N TYR A 31 -16.95 0.23 -0.27
CA TYR A 31 -15.73 0.47 -1.02
C TYR A 31 -14.54 -0.33 -0.47
N LEU A 32 -14.31 -0.31 0.85
CA LEU A 32 -13.21 -1.06 1.48
C LEU A 32 -13.35 -2.57 1.27
N GLN A 33 -14.57 -3.11 1.36
CA GLN A 33 -14.81 -4.53 1.05
C GLN A 33 -14.45 -4.87 -0.40
N LYS A 34 -14.85 -4.03 -1.35
CA LYS A 34 -14.51 -4.21 -2.78
C LYS A 34 -13.00 -4.08 -3.02
N PHE A 35 -12.36 -3.10 -2.40
CA PHE A 35 -10.91 -2.88 -2.45
C PHE A 35 -10.15 -4.09 -1.89
N CYS A 36 -10.50 -4.56 -0.68
CA CYS A 36 -9.90 -5.73 -0.07
C CYS A 36 -10.13 -7.01 -0.90
N GLY A 37 -11.34 -7.21 -1.42
CA GLY A 37 -11.67 -8.37 -2.25
C GLY A 37 -10.85 -8.44 -3.54
N ARG A 38 -10.70 -7.30 -4.23
CA ARG A 38 -9.93 -7.20 -5.47
C ARG A 38 -8.43 -7.35 -5.25
N ASN A 39 -7.87 -6.64 -4.26
CA ASN A 39 -6.42 -6.59 -4.06
C ASN A 39 -5.88 -7.70 -3.16
N GLY A 40 -6.70 -8.24 -2.26
CA GLY A 40 -6.33 -9.39 -1.46
C GLY A 40 -5.99 -10.60 -2.34
N ALA A 41 -6.73 -10.81 -3.44
CA ALA A 41 -6.44 -11.87 -4.40
C ALA A 41 -5.14 -11.64 -5.18
N LEU A 42 -4.80 -10.39 -5.49
CA LEU A 42 -3.58 -10.03 -6.23
C LEU A 42 -2.31 -10.31 -5.42
N LEU A 43 -2.35 -10.06 -4.11
CA LEU A 43 -1.21 -10.32 -3.23
C LEU A 43 -1.06 -11.81 -2.85
N ARG A 44 -2.07 -12.65 -3.15
CA ARG A 44 -2.16 -14.07 -2.74
C ARG A 44 -1.58 -14.31 -1.34
N PRO A 45 -2.04 -13.61 -0.29
CA PRO A 45 -1.54 -13.82 1.06
C PRO A 45 -1.99 -15.21 1.52
N GLY A 46 -1.08 -16.17 1.34
CA GLY A 46 -1.14 -17.51 1.89
C GLY A 46 0.00 -17.73 2.87
N PRO A 47 0.23 -18.97 3.34
CA PRO A 47 1.38 -19.32 4.17
C PRO A 47 2.72 -18.81 3.62
N ASP A 48 2.84 -18.70 2.30
CA ASP A 48 4.02 -18.20 1.60
C ASP A 48 4.34 -16.73 1.91
N ALA A 49 3.37 -15.93 2.36
CA ALA A 49 3.59 -14.54 2.75
C ALA A 49 4.59 -14.43 3.91
N TYR A 50 4.54 -15.35 4.88
CA TYR A 50 5.49 -15.39 5.99
C TYR A 50 6.90 -15.76 5.52
N ARG A 51 6.98 -16.71 4.57
CA ARG A 51 8.26 -17.11 3.98
C ARG A 51 8.88 -15.95 3.21
N LEU A 52 8.10 -15.30 2.36
CA LEU A 52 8.55 -14.14 1.59
C LEU A 52 8.98 -12.99 2.50
N CYS A 53 8.20 -12.70 3.55
CA CYS A 53 8.57 -11.74 4.59
C CYS A 53 9.94 -12.05 5.20
N MET A 54 10.14 -13.30 5.62
CA MET A 54 11.40 -13.74 6.21
C MET A 54 12.58 -13.64 5.24
N GLU A 55 12.39 -14.08 3.98
CA GLU A 55 13.41 -14.01 2.92
C GLU A 55 13.81 -12.56 2.62
N GLN A 56 12.83 -11.65 2.54
CA GLN A 56 13.09 -10.24 2.30
C GLN A 56 13.87 -9.60 3.45
N GLU A 57 13.54 -9.92 4.71
CA GLU A 57 14.30 -9.44 5.88
C GLU A 57 15.75 -9.94 5.90
N ILE A 58 15.98 -11.19 5.50
CA ILE A 58 17.36 -11.73 5.34
C ILE A 58 18.09 -10.94 4.24
N ASN A 59 17.43 -10.72 3.10
CA ASN A 59 17.99 -9.98 1.98
C ASN A 59 18.36 -8.55 2.41
N LEU A 60 17.48 -7.87 3.15
CA LEU A 60 17.74 -6.52 3.67
C LEU A 60 19.00 -6.46 4.52
N LYS A 61 19.17 -7.39 5.48
CA LYS A 61 20.39 -7.48 6.30
C LYS A 61 21.62 -7.70 5.45
N SER A 62 21.54 -8.58 4.44
CA SER A 62 22.63 -8.82 3.50
C SER A 62 23.00 -7.55 2.71
N GLN A 63 22.00 -6.79 2.27
CA GLN A 63 22.19 -5.51 1.56
C GLN A 63 22.84 -4.46 2.46
N TRP A 64 22.41 -4.33 3.72
CA TRP A 64 23.05 -3.44 4.68
C TRP A 64 24.53 -3.77 4.89
N LEU A 65 24.84 -5.06 5.07
CA LEU A 65 26.21 -5.54 5.28
C LEU A 65 27.10 -5.33 4.04
N SER A 66 26.62 -5.76 2.87
CA SER A 66 27.37 -5.66 1.61
C SER A 66 27.67 -4.21 1.20
N ARG A 67 26.74 -3.30 1.48
CA ARG A 67 26.88 -1.86 1.18
C ARG A 67 27.55 -1.07 2.30
N ARG A 68 27.92 -1.71 3.42
CA ARG A 68 28.47 -1.06 4.62
C ARG A 68 27.60 0.10 5.11
N SER A 69 26.28 -0.07 5.03
CA SER A 69 25.32 0.94 5.45
C SER A 69 25.41 1.14 6.96
N VAL A 70 25.35 2.38 7.42
CA VAL A 70 25.20 2.68 8.84
C VAL A 70 23.72 2.51 9.19
N VAL A 71 23.41 1.43 9.91
CA VAL A 71 22.04 1.07 10.29
C VAL A 71 21.89 1.26 11.79
N SER A 72 20.76 1.81 12.23
CA SER A 72 20.50 1.98 13.66
C SER A 72 20.32 0.63 14.35
N PRO A 73 20.67 0.50 15.64
CA PRO A 73 20.39 -0.72 16.39
C PRO A 73 18.90 -1.09 16.43
N ASP A 74 18.01 -0.09 16.41
CA ASP A 74 16.56 -0.30 16.42
C ASP A 74 16.06 -0.95 15.11
N GLU A 75 16.61 -0.57 13.95
CA GLU A 75 16.30 -1.21 12.66
C GLU A 75 16.72 -2.68 12.62
N ILE A 76 17.90 -2.98 13.16
CA ILE A 76 18.40 -4.36 13.24
C ILE A 76 17.48 -5.18 14.14
N ARG A 77 17.12 -4.64 15.32
CA ARG A 77 16.20 -5.30 16.27
C ARG A 77 14.83 -5.53 15.64
N LEU A 78 14.26 -4.54 14.97
CA LEU A 78 12.97 -4.67 14.28
C LEU A 78 13.03 -5.80 13.24
N SER A 79 14.08 -5.85 12.44
CA SER A 79 14.29 -6.91 11.45
C SER A 79 14.44 -8.30 12.08
N ASP A 80 15.12 -8.43 13.22
CA ASP A 80 15.18 -9.67 14.00
C ASP A 80 13.81 -10.09 14.55
N ASP A 81 13.04 -9.14 15.08
CA ASP A 81 11.73 -9.40 15.67
C ASP A 81 10.70 -9.82 14.61
N ILE A 82 10.71 -9.18 13.44
CA ILE A 82 9.91 -9.57 12.27
C ILE A 82 10.28 -10.98 11.82
N HIS A 83 11.57 -11.26 11.64
CA HIS A 83 12.04 -12.57 11.21
C HIS A 83 11.57 -13.67 12.19
N ARG A 84 11.74 -13.43 13.50
CA ARG A 84 11.32 -14.37 14.55
C ARG A 84 9.79 -14.56 14.54
N CYS A 85 9.03 -13.48 14.37
CA CYS A 85 7.58 -13.54 14.30
C CYS A 85 7.10 -14.37 13.09
N ALA A 86 7.63 -14.09 11.90
CA ALA A 86 7.32 -14.84 10.68
C ALA A 86 7.65 -16.33 10.83
N LEU A 87 8.82 -16.66 11.39
CA LEU A 87 9.21 -18.05 11.65
C LEU A 87 8.25 -18.74 12.62
N ASN A 88 7.88 -18.09 13.72
CA ASN A 88 6.93 -18.65 14.68
C ASN A 88 5.57 -18.92 14.03
N LEU A 89 5.07 -18.01 13.17
CA LEU A 89 3.80 -18.19 12.46
C LEU A 89 3.85 -19.37 11.47
N ILE A 90 4.98 -19.59 10.79
CA ILE A 90 5.19 -20.76 9.93
C ILE A 90 5.14 -22.06 10.75
N LEU A 91 5.75 -22.07 11.94
CA LEU A 91 5.85 -23.26 12.78
C LEU A 91 4.56 -23.56 13.56
N SER A 92 3.77 -22.54 13.90
CA SER A 92 2.65 -22.68 14.84
C SER A 92 1.33 -23.11 14.20
N ASP A 93 1.12 -22.92 12.89
CA ASP A 93 -0.25 -22.89 12.35
C ASP A 93 -0.50 -23.71 11.07
N GLY A 94 0.35 -24.67 10.71
CA GLY A 94 0.14 -25.47 9.48
C GLY A 94 -0.04 -24.65 8.18
N GLY A 95 0.25 -23.34 8.23
CA GLY A 95 0.01 -22.35 7.18
C GLY A 95 -1.29 -21.54 7.26
N GLU A 96 -2.27 -21.86 8.12
CA GLU A 96 -3.59 -21.23 8.14
C GLU A 96 -3.69 -20.01 9.09
N GLY A 97 -2.74 -19.07 8.95
CA GLY A 97 -2.72 -17.85 9.77
C GLY A 97 -3.93 -16.93 9.56
N SER A 98 -4.11 -15.93 10.43
CA SER A 98 -5.14 -14.91 10.22
C SER A 98 -4.86 -14.11 8.94
N SER A 99 -5.89 -13.90 8.12
CA SER A 99 -5.80 -13.10 6.88
C SER A 99 -5.10 -11.74 7.05
N ILE A 100 -5.23 -11.07 8.20
CA ILE A 100 -4.53 -9.82 8.47
C ILE A 100 -3.04 -10.02 8.76
N ALA A 101 -2.65 -11.10 9.44
CA ALA A 101 -1.24 -11.41 9.70
C ALA A 101 -0.51 -11.74 8.39
N MET A 102 -1.16 -12.46 7.47
CA MET A 102 -0.60 -12.72 6.14
C MET A 102 -0.48 -11.44 5.30
N ILE A 103 -1.48 -10.55 5.34
CA ILE A 103 -1.41 -9.24 4.67
C ILE A 103 -0.28 -8.39 5.29
N ALA A 104 -0.12 -8.40 6.61
CA ALA A 104 0.95 -7.69 7.30
C ALA A 104 2.33 -8.23 6.91
N ALA A 105 2.49 -9.55 6.79
CA ALA A 105 3.73 -10.15 6.30
C ALA A 105 4.04 -9.76 4.85
N ALA A 106 3.03 -9.72 3.97
CA ALA A 106 3.21 -9.22 2.60
C ALA A 106 3.58 -7.73 2.57
N CYS A 107 2.99 -6.92 3.47
CA CYS A 107 3.33 -5.51 3.64
C CYS A 107 4.79 -5.33 4.03
N VAL A 108 5.28 -6.09 5.02
CA VAL A 108 6.69 -6.09 5.42
C VAL A 108 7.59 -6.47 4.25
N ALA A 109 7.26 -7.53 3.52
CA ALA A 109 8.05 -7.98 2.38
C ALA A 109 8.21 -6.88 1.33
N LYS A 110 7.13 -6.15 1.02
CA LYS A 110 7.15 -5.05 0.04
C LYS A 110 7.83 -3.79 0.53
N GLU A 111 7.67 -3.43 1.79
CA GLU A 111 8.42 -2.33 2.39
C GLU A 111 9.93 -2.61 2.42
N THR A 112 10.29 -3.86 2.72
CA THR A 112 11.68 -4.29 2.69
C THR A 112 12.26 -4.25 1.27
N GLU A 113 11.50 -4.69 0.26
CA GLU A 113 11.87 -4.53 -1.15
C GLU A 113 12.11 -3.04 -1.50
N LEU A 114 11.21 -2.15 -1.09
CA LEU A 114 11.36 -0.70 -1.30
C LEU A 114 12.63 -0.13 -0.63
N ILE A 115 12.93 -0.53 0.61
CA ILE A 115 14.17 -0.12 1.28
C ILE A 115 15.40 -0.59 0.49
N ILE A 116 15.40 -1.85 0.03
CA ILE A 116 16.51 -2.42 -0.73
C ILE A 116 16.74 -1.65 -2.04
N GLU A 117 15.67 -1.36 -2.80
CA GLU A 117 15.78 -0.61 -4.05
C GLU A 117 16.32 0.81 -3.79
N ARG A 118 15.92 1.46 -2.69
CA ARG A 118 16.47 2.77 -2.29
C ARG A 118 17.94 2.72 -1.93
N LEU A 119 18.37 1.71 -1.18
CA LEU A 119 19.80 1.50 -0.90
C LEU A 119 20.59 1.34 -2.21
N GLY A 120 19.92 0.83 -3.25
CA GLY A 120 20.36 0.69 -4.65
C GLY A 120 20.58 1.98 -5.43
N CYS A 121 19.86 3.05 -5.08
CA CYS A 121 19.75 4.24 -5.91
C CYS A 121 20.79 5.30 -5.60
N ASP A 122 21.06 6.15 -6.58
CA ASP A 122 21.77 7.42 -6.37
C ASP A 122 20.90 8.33 -5.48
N PRO A 123 21.44 8.93 -4.40
CA PRO A 123 20.71 9.89 -3.58
C PRO A 123 20.02 11.02 -4.37
N GLY A 124 20.55 11.40 -5.54
CA GLY A 124 19.92 12.42 -6.40
C GLY A 124 18.61 11.97 -7.09
N LEU A 125 18.32 10.66 -7.11
CA LEU A 125 17.06 10.10 -7.61
C LEU A 125 16.02 9.89 -6.50
N LEU A 126 16.41 10.07 -5.24
CA LEU A 126 15.52 9.93 -4.10
C LEU A 126 14.81 11.25 -3.84
N ASP A 127 13.55 11.15 -3.44
CA ASP A 127 12.81 12.33 -3.02
C ASP A 127 13.36 12.85 -1.68
N PRO A 128 13.78 14.11 -1.59
CA PRO A 128 14.35 14.67 -0.36
C PRO A 128 13.34 14.75 0.80
N GLU A 129 12.03 14.75 0.52
CA GLU A 129 10.99 14.72 1.56
C GLU A 129 10.67 13.31 2.05
N GLU A 130 11.20 12.29 1.38
CA GLU A 130 10.90 10.91 1.70
C GLU A 130 11.80 10.40 2.82
N SER A 131 11.23 10.30 4.01
CA SER A 131 11.97 9.83 5.17
C SER A 131 12.09 8.30 5.18
N PRO A 132 13.29 7.74 5.42
CA PRO A 132 13.45 6.31 5.66
C PRO A 132 12.66 5.83 6.90
N HIS A 133 12.30 6.74 7.81
CA HIS A 133 11.51 6.45 9.01
C HIS A 133 10.07 5.98 8.71
N GLU A 134 9.53 6.28 7.52
CA GLU A 134 8.18 5.82 7.16
C GLU A 134 8.14 4.29 7.01
N SER A 135 9.09 3.71 6.29
CA SER A 135 9.17 2.26 6.12
C SER A 135 9.44 1.53 7.44
N THR A 136 10.22 2.13 8.35
CA THR A 136 10.38 1.65 9.73
C THR A 136 9.03 1.55 10.44
N ARG A 137 8.27 2.65 10.47
CA ARG A 137 6.98 2.72 11.18
C ARG A 137 5.95 1.76 10.58
N VAL A 138 5.93 1.61 9.26
CA VAL A 138 5.08 0.62 8.60
C VAL A 138 5.46 -0.81 9.02
N ARG A 139 6.76 -1.13 9.05
CA ARG A 139 7.25 -2.46 9.46
C ARG A 139 6.95 -2.75 10.93
N GLU A 140 7.09 -1.78 11.83
CA GLU A 140 6.67 -1.91 13.24
C GLU A 140 5.17 -2.18 13.38
N LEU A 141 4.36 -1.41 12.65
CA LEU A 141 2.91 -1.58 12.64
C LEU A 141 2.50 -2.96 12.10
N ALA A 142 3.12 -3.39 11.00
CA ALA A 142 2.85 -4.69 10.41
C ALA A 142 3.28 -5.82 11.35
N LEU A 143 4.41 -5.70 12.04
CA LEU A 143 4.82 -6.64 13.08
C LEU A 143 3.77 -6.76 14.19
N ASN A 144 3.22 -5.65 14.67
CA ASN A 144 2.15 -5.67 15.67
C ASN A 144 0.91 -6.42 15.15
N CYS A 145 0.56 -6.27 13.87
CA CYS A 145 -0.53 -7.01 13.23
C CYS A 145 -0.22 -8.50 13.01
N MET A 146 1.06 -8.89 12.96
CA MET A 146 1.47 -10.30 12.87
C MET A 146 1.46 -11.00 14.24
N GLN A 147 1.74 -10.28 15.33
CA GLN A 147 2.02 -10.87 16.65
C GLN A 147 0.79 -11.22 17.50
N GLY A 148 -0.39 -10.63 17.26
CA GLY A 148 -1.45 -10.60 18.26
C GLY A 148 -2.82 -11.09 17.78
N PRO A 149 -3.60 -11.76 18.65
CA PRO A 149 -4.99 -12.06 18.35
C PRO A 149 -5.77 -10.74 18.34
N HIS A 150 -6.39 -10.41 17.22
CA HIS A 150 -7.27 -9.25 17.08
C HIS A 150 -8.66 -9.47 17.74
N GLN A 151 -8.70 -10.17 18.88
CA GLN A 151 -9.94 -10.60 19.55
C GLN A 151 -10.81 -9.43 20.05
N ASP A 152 -10.20 -8.28 20.33
CA ASP A 152 -10.90 -7.06 20.77
C ASP A 152 -11.25 -6.11 19.61
N CYS A 153 -10.95 -6.48 18.37
CA CYS A 153 -11.13 -5.64 17.19
C CYS A 153 -12.52 -5.88 16.59
N SER A 154 -13.28 -4.82 16.30
CA SER A 154 -14.54 -5.01 15.56
C SER A 154 -14.28 -5.45 14.12
N ASP A 155 -15.28 -6.07 13.46
CA ASP A 155 -15.18 -6.41 12.03
C ASP A 155 -14.87 -5.19 11.15
N ALA A 156 -15.37 -4.02 11.55
CA ALA A 156 -15.10 -2.75 10.90
C ALA A 156 -13.62 -2.36 11.01
N ASP A 157 -13.08 -2.42 12.23
CA ASP A 157 -11.66 -2.11 12.50
C ASP A 157 -10.74 -3.08 11.75
N LEU A 158 -11.08 -4.37 11.75
CA LEU A 158 -10.30 -5.38 11.04
C LEU A 158 -10.31 -5.13 9.52
N LEU A 159 -11.45 -4.75 8.95
CA LEU A 159 -11.56 -4.39 7.53
C LEU A 159 -10.72 -3.15 7.20
N VAL A 160 -10.79 -2.12 8.04
CA VAL A 160 -10.03 -0.87 7.88
C VAL A 160 -8.53 -1.15 7.93
N ARG A 161 -8.06 -1.93 8.93
CA ARG A 161 -6.66 -2.32 9.05
C ARG A 161 -6.17 -3.13 7.85
N LYS A 162 -6.98 -4.09 7.38
CA LYS A 162 -6.68 -4.86 6.16
C LYS A 162 -6.55 -3.96 4.95
N ALA A 163 -7.50 -3.07 4.72
CA ALA A 163 -7.48 -2.16 3.58
C ALA A 163 -6.27 -1.23 3.62
N ALA A 164 -5.94 -0.69 4.79
CA ALA A 164 -4.78 0.18 4.96
C ALA A 164 -3.46 -0.55 4.70
N LEU A 165 -3.25 -1.75 5.27
CA LEU A 165 -2.05 -2.56 4.99
C LEU A 165 -1.96 -2.95 3.51
N LEU A 166 -3.08 -3.33 2.88
CA LEU A 166 -3.11 -3.62 1.43
C LEU A 166 -2.74 -2.39 0.60
N GLY A 167 -3.29 -1.22 0.95
CA GLY A 167 -2.95 0.04 0.30
C GLY A 167 -1.45 0.33 0.41
N ILE A 168 -0.90 0.31 1.62
CA ILE A 168 0.54 0.51 1.85
C ILE A 168 1.37 -0.49 1.03
N THR A 169 0.98 -1.76 1.01
CA THR A 169 1.69 -2.83 0.28
C THR A 169 1.74 -2.56 -1.22
N ILE A 170 0.61 -2.14 -1.82
CA ILE A 170 0.52 -1.82 -3.25
C ILE A 170 1.44 -0.64 -3.58
N GLU A 171 1.33 0.45 -2.80
CA GLU A 171 2.11 1.66 -3.03
C GLU A 171 3.61 1.42 -2.85
N ALA A 172 4.01 0.64 -1.83
CA ALA A 172 5.40 0.25 -1.66
C ALA A 172 5.93 -0.55 -2.85
N GLY A 173 5.11 -1.44 -3.41
CA GLY A 173 5.44 -2.19 -4.62
C GLY A 173 5.61 -1.31 -5.86
N LEU A 174 4.71 -0.35 -6.08
CA LEU A 174 4.81 0.61 -7.18
C LEU A 174 6.08 1.45 -7.06
N MET A 175 6.37 1.97 -5.87
CA MET A 175 7.58 2.77 -5.62
C MET A 175 8.86 1.96 -5.82
N ALA A 176 8.90 0.70 -5.35
CA ALA A 176 10.05 -0.16 -5.54
C ALA A 176 10.30 -0.44 -7.03
N GLN A 177 9.22 -0.67 -7.79
CA GLN A 177 9.29 -0.87 -9.23
C GLN A 177 9.80 0.38 -9.96
N ASP A 178 9.26 1.55 -9.65
CA ASP A 178 9.68 2.83 -10.24
C ASP A 178 11.19 3.07 -10.04
N LEU A 179 11.70 2.81 -8.83
CA LEU A 179 13.13 2.91 -8.52
C LEU A 179 13.97 1.91 -9.32
N ARG A 180 13.52 0.66 -9.42
CA ARG A 180 14.20 -0.40 -10.19
C ARG A 180 14.30 -0.06 -11.67
N ASP A 181 13.21 0.47 -12.23
CA ASP A 181 13.12 0.87 -13.64
C ASP A 181 13.87 2.19 -13.93
N LYS A 182 14.48 2.79 -12.89
CA LYS A 182 15.14 4.12 -12.94
C LYS A 182 14.20 5.19 -13.48
N TYR A 183 12.90 4.98 -13.28
CA TYR A 183 11.85 5.88 -13.70
C TYR A 183 11.39 6.64 -12.46
N TYR A 184 11.80 7.90 -12.35
CA TYR A 184 11.39 8.76 -11.25
C TYR A 184 10.42 9.84 -11.74
N ASP A 185 9.17 9.71 -11.33
CA ASP A 185 8.14 10.73 -11.47
C ASP A 185 7.82 11.25 -10.06
N CYS A 186 8.25 12.48 -9.77
CA CYS A 186 8.08 13.09 -8.45
C CYS A 186 6.61 13.17 -8.03
N ASN A 187 5.68 13.33 -8.98
CA ASN A 187 4.25 13.39 -8.67
C ASN A 187 3.73 12.01 -8.27
N LYS A 188 4.11 10.95 -8.99
CA LYS A 188 3.73 9.57 -8.63
C LYS A 188 4.34 9.13 -7.30
N SER A 189 5.63 9.38 -7.12
CA SER A 189 6.33 9.09 -5.85
C SER A 189 5.63 9.79 -4.69
N TYR A 190 5.32 11.07 -4.84
CA TYR A 190 4.58 11.86 -3.85
C TYR A 190 3.19 11.27 -3.54
N GLN A 191 2.42 10.89 -4.54
CA GLN A 191 1.11 10.26 -4.33
C GLN A 191 1.21 8.93 -3.57
N ASN A 192 2.16 8.08 -3.94
CA ASN A 192 2.35 6.79 -3.29
C ASN A 192 2.70 7.00 -1.81
N ARG A 193 3.53 8.00 -1.48
CA ARG A 193 3.79 8.40 -0.08
C ARG A 193 2.54 8.85 0.65
N LEU A 194 1.70 9.68 0.03
CA LEU A 194 0.48 10.17 0.67
C LEU A 194 -0.45 9.02 1.04
N ILE A 195 -0.66 8.06 0.13
CA ILE A 195 -1.51 6.90 0.40
C ILE A 195 -0.88 6.01 1.48
N ARG A 196 0.45 5.84 1.49
CA ARG A 196 1.16 5.13 2.57
C ARG A 196 0.99 5.82 3.93
N ARG A 197 1.15 7.15 3.99
CA ARG A 197 0.94 7.96 5.21
C ARG A 197 -0.50 7.87 5.71
N PHE A 198 -1.47 8.01 4.81
CA PHE A 198 -2.88 7.82 5.15
C PHE A 198 -3.15 6.43 5.70
N GLY A 199 -2.64 5.38 5.04
CA GLY A 199 -2.75 4.01 5.54
C GLY A 199 -2.15 3.88 6.95
N LEU A 200 -0.97 4.45 7.17
CA LEU A 200 -0.31 4.44 8.47
C LEU A 200 -1.14 5.15 9.55
N GLU A 201 -1.69 6.33 9.26
CA GLU A 201 -2.60 7.05 10.15
C GLU A 201 -3.83 6.22 10.49
N VAL A 202 -4.44 5.60 9.49
CA VAL A 202 -5.66 4.79 9.66
C VAL A 202 -5.44 3.54 10.51
N VAL A 203 -4.31 2.83 10.37
CA VAL A 203 -4.04 1.65 11.20
C VAL A 203 -3.62 2.04 12.62
N THR A 204 -2.99 3.21 12.79
CA THR A 204 -2.50 3.68 14.09
C THR A 204 -3.56 4.38 14.92
N GLN A 205 -4.56 5.02 14.29
CA GLN A 205 -5.72 5.57 14.97
C GLN A 205 -6.73 4.45 15.25
N ASN A 206 -7.29 4.41 16.46
CA ASN A 206 -8.47 3.60 16.74
C ASN A 206 -9.65 4.22 15.98
N PHE A 207 -9.86 3.79 14.74
CA PHE A 207 -10.92 4.27 13.87
C PHE A 207 -12.29 3.93 14.48
N ASP A 208 -12.94 4.88 15.15
CA ASP A 208 -14.25 4.67 15.79
C ASP A 208 -15.45 4.81 14.82
N GLY A 209 -15.16 4.90 13.51
CA GLY A 209 -16.17 5.03 12.48
C GLY A 209 -16.81 6.41 12.35
N CYS A 210 -16.44 7.40 13.17
CA CYS A 210 -17.17 8.66 13.25
C CYS A 210 -16.40 9.90 12.78
N THR A 211 -15.07 9.94 12.90
CA THR A 211 -14.31 11.10 12.39
C THR A 211 -12.81 10.81 12.32
N ILE A 212 -12.20 10.89 11.14
CA ILE A 212 -10.76 11.19 11.06
C ILE A 212 -10.66 12.68 11.41
N ALA A 213 -10.06 13.01 12.54
CA ALA A 213 -9.88 14.42 12.92
C ALA A 213 -9.19 15.16 11.76
N PRO A 214 -9.63 16.38 11.39
CA PRO A 214 -8.98 17.14 10.32
C PRO A 214 -7.50 17.30 10.68
N SER A 215 -6.64 16.61 9.94
CA SER A 215 -5.20 16.75 10.08
C SER A 215 -4.78 18.08 9.46
N ALA A 216 -3.60 18.58 9.80
CA ALA A 216 -3.05 19.84 9.29
C ALA A 216 -2.79 19.86 7.76
N HIS A 217 -3.34 18.89 7.01
CA HIS A 217 -3.17 18.69 5.58
C HIS A 217 -4.45 19.03 4.78
N ASP A 218 -5.24 20.03 5.19
CA ASP A 218 -6.42 20.47 4.44
C ASP A 218 -6.09 21.16 3.09
N ASP A 219 -4.90 21.75 2.94
CA ASP A 219 -4.43 22.35 1.67
C ASP A 219 -4.19 21.31 0.54
N PHE A 220 -4.13 20.03 0.90
CA PHE A 220 -3.68 18.93 0.03
C PHE A 220 -4.80 18.32 -0.82
N ARG A 221 -6.07 18.64 -0.51
CA ARG A 221 -7.21 18.15 -1.29
C ARG A 221 -7.14 18.64 -2.73
N TYR A 222 -6.65 19.85 -3.01
CA TYR A 222 -6.67 20.42 -4.36
C TYR A 222 -5.66 19.79 -5.33
N ALA A 223 -4.41 19.57 -4.92
CA ALA A 223 -3.39 18.94 -5.78
C ALA A 223 -3.70 17.46 -6.06
N PHE A 224 -4.19 16.75 -5.04
CA PHE A 224 -4.63 15.36 -5.18
C PHE A 224 -5.88 15.24 -6.07
N VAL A 225 -6.87 16.15 -5.91
CA VAL A 225 -8.03 16.23 -6.81
C VAL A 225 -7.61 16.53 -8.24
N ALA A 226 -6.68 17.47 -8.48
CA ALA A 226 -6.23 17.83 -9.82
C ALA A 226 -5.60 16.63 -10.55
N LYS A 227 -4.73 15.88 -9.87
CA LYS A 227 -4.13 14.67 -10.45
C LYS A 227 -5.13 13.53 -10.64
N LEU A 228 -6.10 13.38 -9.74
CA LEU A 228 -7.22 12.45 -9.93
C LEU A 228 -8.07 12.79 -11.16
N VAL A 229 -8.27 14.07 -11.45
CA VAL A 229 -8.97 14.51 -12.67
C VAL A 229 -8.15 14.11 -13.90
N GLU A 230 -6.84 14.39 -13.90
CA GLU A 230 -5.94 14.01 -15.00
C GLU A 230 -5.95 12.49 -15.25
N ASP A 231 -5.79 11.68 -14.20
CA ASP A 231 -5.75 10.22 -14.31
C ASP A 231 -7.11 9.64 -14.74
N ALA A 232 -8.22 10.24 -14.30
CA ALA A 232 -9.57 9.87 -14.74
C ALA A 232 -9.79 10.18 -16.22
N GLU A 233 -9.25 11.28 -16.73
CA GLU A 233 -9.30 11.66 -18.15
C GLU A 233 -8.38 10.77 -19.00
N GLU A 234 -7.18 10.45 -18.53
CA GLU A 234 -6.25 9.53 -19.19
C GLU A 234 -6.83 8.12 -19.29
N LYS A 235 -7.45 7.61 -18.21
CA LYS A 235 -8.11 6.31 -18.26
C LYS A 235 -9.29 6.31 -19.21
N ARG A 236 -10.13 7.37 -19.19
CA ARG A 236 -11.23 7.50 -20.16
C ARG A 236 -10.71 7.46 -21.60
N ARG A 237 -9.66 8.22 -21.92
CA ARG A 237 -9.05 8.20 -23.25
C ARG A 237 -8.54 6.81 -23.65
N ARG A 238 -7.94 6.07 -22.72
CA ARG A 238 -7.51 4.68 -22.96
C ARG A 238 -8.69 3.75 -23.21
N ASP A 239 -9.73 3.82 -22.38
CA ASP A 239 -10.92 2.99 -22.52
C ASP A 239 -11.63 3.27 -23.86
N GLU A 240 -11.74 4.55 -24.26
CA GLU A 240 -12.28 4.97 -25.57
C GLU A 240 -11.43 4.46 -26.76
N LEU A 241 -10.10 4.42 -26.62
CA LEU A 241 -9.21 3.84 -27.65
C LEU A 241 -9.34 2.32 -27.76
N VAL A 242 -9.54 1.62 -26.64
CA VAL A 242 -9.75 0.16 -26.63
C VAL A 242 -11.08 -0.19 -27.29
N ASP A 243 -12.15 0.57 -27.04
CA ASP A 243 -13.44 0.39 -27.70
C ASP A 243 -13.41 0.73 -29.21
N SER A 244 -12.51 1.63 -29.64
CA SER A 244 -12.31 1.98 -31.06
C SER A 244 -11.51 0.93 -31.88
N ASN A 245 -10.76 0.07 -31.19
CA ASN A 245 -9.96 -1.00 -31.78
C ASN A 245 -10.65 -2.38 -31.67
N ASP A 246 -11.88 -2.43 -31.17
CA ASP A 246 -12.71 -3.63 -31.21
C ASP A 246 -13.15 -3.88 -32.67
N PRO A 247 -12.74 -4.99 -33.32
CA PRO A 247 -13.10 -5.27 -34.72
C PRO A 247 -14.61 -5.37 -34.96
N ALA A 248 -15.42 -5.52 -33.90
CA ALA A 248 -16.88 -5.47 -33.99
C ALA A 248 -17.44 -4.05 -34.27
N SER A 249 -16.68 -2.99 -33.97
CA SER A 249 -17.10 -1.59 -34.16
C SER A 249 -16.74 -1.03 -35.54
N GLN A 250 -15.83 -1.68 -36.28
CA GLN A 250 -15.41 -1.23 -37.62
C GLN A 250 -16.31 -1.74 -38.77
N GLU A 251 -17.21 -2.70 -38.54
CA GLU A 251 -18.18 -3.16 -39.55
C GLU A 251 -19.38 -2.21 -39.73
N ALA A 252 -19.53 -1.16 -38.89
CA ALA A 252 -20.67 -0.26 -38.95
C ALA A 252 -20.44 1.05 -39.74
N SER A 253 -19.29 1.24 -40.39
CA SER A 253 -18.99 2.50 -41.12
C SER A 253 -18.37 2.34 -42.52
N GLY A 254 -18.39 1.12 -43.08
CA GLY A 254 -18.08 0.91 -44.50
C GLY A 254 -19.35 0.82 -45.35
N VAL A 255 -19.85 1.97 -45.82
CA VAL A 255 -20.79 2.05 -46.95
C VAL A 255 -20.00 2.16 -48.25
#